data_AF-A0A0V0SR77-F1
#
_entry.id   AF-A0A0V0SR77-F1
#
_cell.length_a   1.000
_cell.length_b   1.000
_cell.length_c   1.000
_cell.angle_alpha   90.00
_cell.angle_beta   90.00
_cell.angle_gamma   90.00
#
_symmetry.space_group_name_H-M   'P 1'
#
loop_
_entity.id
_entity.type
_entity.pdbx_description
1 polymer ?
#
loop_
_entity_poly.entity_id
_entity_poly.type
_entity_poly.pdbx_seq_one_letter_code
_entity_poly.pdbx_strand_id
1 'polypeptide(L)' 'MDDSDKADIDSTRAVQNFESTLQFDGIRYTVRLPWLEDDAQLPNNYHQALSRLQQIERSLKK' A
#
# COMPACT_ATOMS: atom_id res chain seq x y z
N MET A 1 10.98 -23.13 -15.07
CA MET A 1 11.37 -22.13 -14.06
C MET A 1 10.40 -22.33 -12.92
N ASP A 2 10.94 -22.60 -11.73
CA ASP A 2 10.18 -22.99 -10.54
C ASP A 2 9.53 -21.73 -9.94
N ASP A 3 8.30 -21.83 -9.44
CA ASP A 3 7.58 -20.68 -8.86
C ASP A 3 8.32 -20.10 -7.63
N SER A 4 9.22 -20.89 -7.02
CA SER A 4 10.09 -20.47 -5.92
C SER A 4 11.08 -19.36 -6.32
N ASP A 5 11.62 -19.37 -7.54
CA ASP A 5 12.60 -18.37 -7.98
C ASP A 5 11.95 -16.99 -8.17
N LYS A 6 10.65 -16.95 -8.45
CA LYS A 6 9.90 -15.71 -8.69
C LYS A 6 9.62 -14.93 -7.39
N ALA A 7 9.37 -15.64 -6.29
CA ALA A 7 9.08 -15.04 -4.99
C ALA A 7 10.31 -14.35 -4.37
N ASP A 8 11.51 -14.90 -4.59
CA ASP A 8 12.77 -14.29 -4.15
C ASP A 8 13.11 -13.01 -4.94
N ILE A 9 12.82 -13.01 -6.24
CA ILE A 9 13.00 -11.83 -7.10
C ILE A 9 12.03 -10.72 -6.68
N ASP A 10 10.76 -11.03 -6.41
CA ASP A 10 9.76 -10.05 -5.96
C ASP A 10 10.10 -9.49 -4.57
N SER A 11 10.61 -10.32 -3.66
CA SER A 11 11.04 -9.87 -2.32
C SER A 11 12.23 -8.92 -2.40
N THR A 12 13.20 -9.22 -3.26
CA THR A 12 14.37 -8.36 -3.47
C THR A 12 13.98 -7.01 -4.06
N ARG A 13 13.05 -6.99 -5.03
CA ARG A 13 12.51 -5.75 -5.60
C ARG A 13 11.74 -4.91 -4.58
N ALA A 14 10.95 -5.54 -3.71
CA ALA A 14 10.19 -4.84 -2.68
C ALA A 14 11.11 -4.11 -1.68
N VAL A 15 12.21 -4.75 -1.27
CA VAL A 15 13.21 -4.13 -0.37
C VAL A 15 13.93 -2.97 -1.05
N GLN A 16 14.35 -3.13 -2.31
CA GLN A 16 14.99 -2.04 -3.07
C GLN A 16 14.04 -0.84 -3.29
N ASN A 17 12.75 -1.11 -3.54
CA ASN A 17 11.72 -0.09 -3.66
C ASN A 17 11.50 0.64 -2.32
N PHE A 18 11.54 -0.07 -1.20
CA PHE A 18 11.44 0.53 0.12
C PHE A 18 12.61 1.48 0.38
N GLU A 19 13.85 1.01 0.21
CA GLU A 19 15.06 1.80 0.49
C GLU A 19 15.17 3.03 -0.41
N SER A 20 14.84 2.90 -1.70
CA SER A 20 14.92 4.02 -2.66
C SER A 20 13.85 5.09 -2.48
N THR A 21 12.74 4.76 -1.79
CA THR A 21 11.57 5.64 -1.69
C THR A 21 11.33 6.19 -0.30
N LEU A 22 12.13 5.72 0.67
CA LEU A 22 12.14 6.21 2.03
C LEU A 22 12.62 7.66 2.06
N GLN A 23 11.68 8.56 2.31
CA GLN A 23 11.96 9.99 2.49
C GLN A 23 11.48 10.44 3.85
N PHE A 24 12.23 11.32 4.51
CA PHE A 24 11.84 11.90 5.79
C PHE A 24 11.53 13.39 5.59
N ASP A 25 10.29 13.78 5.89
CA ASP A 25 9.79 15.15 5.69
C ASP A 25 10.06 16.09 6.89
N GLY A 26 10.79 15.62 7.89
CA GLY A 26 11.02 16.32 9.16
C GLY A 26 10.04 15.93 10.28
N ILE A 27 8.94 15.25 9.95
CA ILE A 27 7.91 14.81 10.91
C ILE A 27 7.75 13.29 10.87
N ARG A 28 7.79 12.70 9.67
CA ARG A 28 7.52 11.29 9.43
C ARG A 28 8.26 10.76 8.21
N TYR A 29 8.37 9.44 8.14
CA TYR A 29 8.82 8.74 6.95
C TYR A 29 7.66 8.58 5.98
N THR A 30 7.89 8.94 4.73
CA THR A 30 7.04 8.61 3.60
C THR A 30 7.74 7.54 2.76
N VAL A 31 7.00 6.51 2.38
CA VAL A 31 7.47 5.42 1.51
C VAL A 31 6.45 5.18 0.41
N ARG A 32 6.91 4.68 -0.74
CA ARG A 32 5.99 4.16 -1.77
C ARG A 32 5.55 2.76 -1.42
N LEU A 33 4.45 2.30 -2.01
CA LEU A 33 3.97 0.94 -1.84
C LEU A 33 4.92 -0.04 -2.54
N PRO A 34 5.59 -0.96 -1.83
CA PRO A 34 6.64 -1.80 -2.41
C PRO A 34 6.17 -2.73 -3.54
N TRP A 35 4.88 -3.08 -3.52
CA TRP A 35 4.22 -3.97 -4.50
C TRP A 35 3.54 -3.22 -5.65
N LEU A 36 3.63 -1.89 -5.70
CA LEU A 36 3.09 -1.09 -6.78
C LEU A 36 4.25 -0.76 -7.73
N GLU A 37 4.25 -1.37 -8.92
CA GLU A 37 5.39 -1.27 -9.85
C GLU A 37 5.55 0.14 -10.46
N ASP A 38 4.45 0.86 -10.64
CA ASP A 38 4.43 2.24 -11.11
C ASP A 38 4.03 3.19 -9.97
N ASP A 39 4.38 4.47 -10.11
CA ASP A 39 3.73 5.58 -9.40
C ASP A 39 2.25 5.72 -9.84
N ALA A 40 1.52 4.61 -9.88
CA ALA A 40 0.12 4.56 -10.17
C ALA A 40 -0.58 5.39 -9.09
N GLN A 41 -1.17 6.50 -9.53
CA GLN A 41 -2.00 7.34 -8.69
C GLN A 41 -3.05 6.46 -8.03
N LEU A 42 -2.98 6.31 -6.71
CA LEU A 42 -3.96 5.53 -5.98
C LEU A 42 -5.34 6.16 -6.25
N PRO A 43 -6.34 5.36 -6.68
CA PRO A 43 -7.66 5.89 -6.89
C PRO A 43 -8.19 6.47 -5.58
N ASN A 44 -8.84 7.63 -5.65
CA ASN A 44 -9.43 8.26 -4.47
C ASN A 44 -10.47 7.32 -3.84
N ASN A 45 -10.14 6.80 -2.66
CA ASN A 45 -10.95 5.81 -1.94
C ASN A 45 -11.98 6.44 -0.97
N TYR A 46 -12.09 7.77 -0.93
CA TYR A 46 -12.89 8.49 0.06
C TYR A 46 -14.35 8.05 0.10
N HIS A 47 -15.03 8.01 -1.05
CA HIS A 47 -16.44 7.64 -1.13
C HIS A 47 -16.70 6.22 -0.63
N GLN A 48 -15.80 5.28 -0.95
CA GLN A 48 -15.90 3.90 -0.51
C GLN A 48 -15.65 3.78 0.99
N ALA A 49 -14.64 4.48 1.51
CA ALA A 49 -14.33 4.51 2.95
C ALA A 49 -15.49 5.09 3.76
N LEU A 50 -16.10 6.18 3.30
CA LEU A 50 -17.26 6.80 3.93
C LEU A 50 -18.46 5.85 3.96
N SER A 51 -18.78 5.19 2.83
CA SER A 51 -19.88 4.23 2.79
C SER A 51 -19.68 3.07 3.76
N ARG A 52 -18.44 2.55 3.86
CA ARG A 52 -18.09 1.48 4.82
C ARG A 52 -18.24 1.95 6.25
N LEU A 53 -17.77 3.15 6.57
CA LEU A 53 -17.92 3.75 7.90
C LEU A 53 -19.39 3.83 8.31
N GLN A 54 -20.24 4.40 7.45
CA GLN A 54 -21.68 4.50 7.72
C GLN A 54 -22.35 3.13 7.92
N GLN A 55 -21.94 2.13 7.16
CA GLN A 55 -22.47 0.77 7.32
C GLN A 55 -22.07 0.16 8.66
N ILE A 56 -20.81 0.32 9.08
CA ILE A 56 -20.31 -0.14 10.37
C ILE A 56 -21.04 0.56 11.52
N GLU A 57 -21.22 1.88 11.43
CA GLU A 57 -21.98 2.64 12.43
C GLU A 57 -23.43 2.13 12.56
N ARG A 58 -24.08 1.77 11.44
CA ARG A 58 -25.43 1.18 11.48
C ARG A 58 -25.44 -0.21 12.09
N SER A 59 -24.43 -1.04 11.82
CA SER A 59 -24.36 -2.38 12.42
C SER A 59 -24.08 -2.34 13.92
N LEU A 60 -23.29 -1.37 14.39
CA LEU A 60 -22.97 -1.20 15.81
C LEU A 60 -24.11 -0.59 16.64
N LYS A 61 -25.09 0.03 15.99
CA LYS A 61 -26.29 0.60 16.63
C LYS A 61 -27.46 -0.40 16.72
N LYS A 62 -27.31 -1.62 16.21
CA LYS A 62 -28.23 -2.75 16.41
C LYS A 62 -27.83 -3.54 17.64
#